data_AF-A0A178GM23-F1
#
_entry.id   AF-A0A178GM23-F1
#
_cell.length_a   1.000
_cell.length_b   1.000
_cell.length_c   1.000
_cell.angle_alpha   90.00
_cell.angle_beta   90.00
_cell.angle_gamma   90.00
#
_symmetry.space_group_name_H-M   'P 1'
#
loop_
_entity.id
_entity.type
_entity.pdbx_description
1 polymer ?
#
loop_
_entity_poly.entity_id
_entity_poly.type
_entity_poly.pdbx_seq_one_letter_code
_entity_poly.pdbx_strand_id
1 'polypeptide(L)'
;MFELKLKVFNALFEILKEDLAQNRAYDCLKVICSASINALEDQIEEQIVYSRYQLKAIVDGKLSADRMDSKDLGKWITDKKLNEYLDRVIQKHSKRFLEIGYVPVIKTNETVGGKGNERLFWLDIKQKENNVIENDLDEGEELVIYDRVDPAEIKISWFYKLIFRDGEIKNKSIRGLVMLAVIFGSFIGWALYICTFSLVLVRAGQNFTSFDLFLIFCLIGFSYLSLKYWFIPIWNLPEHRVIKAPMTFIALHEDHADIEMYRDKDRNQLTRITRFKGVCPVCSADVVLREGRPDQKVPLVRRCVESPFAHVYSFDRVIMKGKKLS
;
A
#
# COMPACT_ATOMS: atom_id res chain seq x y z
N MET A 1 37.56 -11.48 -3.37
CA MET A 1 36.65 -10.34 -3.05
C MET A 1 35.57 -10.15 -4.11
N PHE A 2 35.93 -10.29 -5.39
CA PHE A 2 35.01 -10.24 -6.53
C PHE A 2 33.82 -11.21 -6.45
N GLU A 3 34.08 -12.52 -6.25
CA GLU A 3 33.01 -13.53 -6.12
C GLU A 3 32.08 -13.25 -4.93
N LEU A 4 32.63 -12.72 -3.83
CA LEU A 4 31.85 -12.32 -2.66
C LEU A 4 30.95 -11.13 -2.97
N LYS A 5 31.45 -10.11 -3.68
CA LYS A 5 30.63 -8.96 -4.13
C LYS A 5 29.50 -9.44 -5.02
N LEU A 6 29.79 -10.29 -6.01
CA LEU A 6 28.80 -10.85 -6.91
C LEU A 6 27.72 -11.64 -6.16
N LYS A 7 28.12 -12.49 -5.20
CA LYS A 7 27.17 -13.25 -4.36
C LYS A 7 26.25 -12.34 -3.54
N VAL A 8 26.79 -11.29 -2.92
CA VAL A 8 26.00 -10.32 -2.15
C VAL A 8 25.05 -9.53 -3.06
N PHE A 9 25.52 -9.09 -4.22
CA PHE A 9 24.71 -8.29 -5.15
C PHE A 9 23.60 -9.14 -5.79
N ASN A 10 23.87 -10.38 -6.15
CA ASN A 10 22.84 -11.31 -6.63
C ASN A 10 21.79 -11.58 -5.55
N ALA A 11 22.20 -11.79 -4.30
CA ALA A 11 21.26 -11.94 -3.19
C ALA A 11 20.36 -10.69 -3.02
N LEU A 12 20.94 -9.48 -3.12
CA LEU A 12 20.20 -8.24 -3.09
C LEU A 12 19.24 -8.10 -4.28
N PHE A 13 19.69 -8.46 -5.49
CA PHE A 13 18.90 -8.33 -6.71
C PHE A 13 17.67 -9.24 -6.70
N GLU A 14 17.82 -10.50 -6.26
CA GLU A 14 16.69 -11.41 -6.09
C GLU A 14 15.68 -10.89 -5.06
N ILE A 15 16.15 -10.34 -3.94
CA ILE A 15 15.26 -9.69 -2.95
C ILE A 15 14.50 -8.52 -3.58
N LEU A 16 15.19 -7.66 -4.34
CA LEU A 16 14.57 -6.52 -5.02
C LEU A 16 13.60 -6.97 -6.13
N LYS A 17 13.81 -8.13 -6.74
CA LYS A 17 12.90 -8.72 -7.73
C LYS A 17 11.61 -9.24 -7.09
N GLU A 18 11.72 -9.87 -5.92
CA GLU A 18 10.58 -10.33 -5.12
C GLU A 18 9.81 -9.17 -4.46
N ASP A 19 10.47 -8.06 -4.11
CA ASP A 19 9.83 -6.91 -3.46
C ASP A 19 8.99 -6.10 -4.46
N LEU A 20 7.71 -5.86 -4.13
CA LEU A 20 6.75 -5.09 -4.94
C LEU A 20 6.72 -3.59 -4.57
N ALA A 21 7.77 -3.09 -3.93
CA ALA A 21 7.86 -1.71 -3.50
C ALA A 21 7.85 -0.73 -4.69
N GLN A 22 6.94 0.24 -4.68
CA GLN A 22 6.89 1.31 -5.68
C GLN A 22 7.47 2.61 -5.12
N ASN A 23 8.79 2.64 -4.89
CA ASN A 23 9.46 3.84 -4.37
C ASN A 23 10.74 4.17 -5.16
N ARG A 24 11.13 5.45 -5.15
CA ARG A 24 12.28 5.93 -5.93
C ARG A 24 13.61 5.32 -5.49
N ALA A 25 13.78 5.06 -4.19
CA ALA A 25 15.01 4.47 -3.65
C ALA A 25 15.17 3.01 -4.10
N TYR A 26 14.08 2.26 -4.16
CA TYR A 26 14.00 0.92 -4.71
C TYR A 26 14.33 0.91 -6.20
N ASP A 27 13.72 1.79 -7.00
CA ASP A 27 13.99 1.87 -8.43
C ASP A 27 15.48 2.21 -8.69
N CYS A 28 16.03 3.18 -7.94
CA CYS A 28 17.45 3.52 -8.02
C CYS A 28 18.36 2.35 -7.62
N LEU A 29 18.03 1.64 -6.54
CA LEU A 29 18.80 0.46 -6.11
C LEU A 29 18.78 -0.66 -7.13
N LYS A 30 17.64 -0.91 -7.80
CA LYS A 30 17.57 -1.87 -8.90
C LYS A 30 18.52 -1.53 -10.03
N VAL A 31 18.56 -0.25 -10.44
CA VAL A 31 19.47 0.23 -11.48
C VAL A 31 20.93 0.06 -11.06
N ILE A 32 21.29 0.52 -9.87
CA ILE A 32 22.67 0.43 -9.37
C ILE A 32 23.10 -1.04 -9.22
N CYS A 33 22.24 -1.89 -8.66
CA CYS A 33 22.53 -3.31 -8.40
C CYS A 33 22.66 -4.10 -9.70
N SER A 34 21.72 -3.97 -10.64
CA SER A 34 21.79 -4.67 -11.94
C SER A 34 23.03 -4.28 -12.74
N ALA A 35 23.36 -3.00 -12.79
CA ALA A 35 24.57 -2.54 -13.46
C ALA A 35 25.83 -3.07 -12.77
N SER A 36 25.86 -3.05 -11.43
CA SER A 36 26.99 -3.57 -10.66
C SER A 36 27.19 -5.08 -10.86
N ILE A 37 26.11 -5.85 -11.02
CA ILE A 37 26.18 -7.27 -11.37
C ILE A 37 26.75 -7.44 -12.77
N ASN A 38 26.21 -6.72 -13.77
CA ASN A 38 26.68 -6.82 -15.15
C ASN A 38 28.18 -6.48 -15.28
N ALA A 39 28.67 -5.40 -14.64
CA ALA A 39 30.10 -5.09 -14.67
C ALA A 39 30.96 -6.17 -14.01
N LEU A 40 30.49 -6.75 -12.90
CA LEU A 40 31.18 -7.87 -12.28
C LEU A 40 31.13 -9.12 -13.18
N GLU A 41 30.04 -9.40 -13.89
CA GLU A 41 30.00 -10.52 -14.84
C GLU A 41 30.97 -10.31 -16.02
N ASP A 42 31.10 -9.06 -16.49
CA ASP A 42 32.03 -8.64 -17.55
C ASP A 42 33.50 -8.51 -17.08
N GLN A 43 33.82 -8.90 -15.84
CA GLN A 43 35.15 -8.78 -15.21
C GLN A 43 35.72 -7.35 -15.17
N ILE A 44 34.84 -6.33 -15.17
CA ILE A 44 35.22 -4.94 -15.01
C ILE A 44 35.41 -4.67 -13.52
N GLU A 45 36.66 -4.44 -13.09
CA GLU A 45 36.98 -4.16 -11.68
C GLU A 45 36.60 -2.74 -11.23
N GLU A 46 36.34 -1.84 -12.18
CA GLU A 46 35.96 -0.46 -11.88
C GLU A 46 34.56 -0.38 -11.26
N GLN A 47 34.43 0.46 -10.23
CA GLN A 47 33.14 0.69 -9.57
C GLN A 47 32.24 1.50 -10.48
N ILE A 48 31.06 0.97 -10.81
CA ILE A 48 30.06 1.75 -11.52
C ILE A 48 29.52 2.83 -10.59
N VAL A 49 29.78 4.07 -10.97
CA VAL A 49 29.29 5.26 -10.29
C VAL A 49 28.12 5.87 -11.04
N TYR A 50 27.11 6.28 -10.28
CA TYR A 50 25.95 6.97 -10.82
C TYR A 50 25.78 8.34 -10.20
N SER A 51 25.52 9.35 -11.02
CA SER A 51 25.04 10.66 -10.54
C SER A 51 23.52 10.67 -10.39
N ARG A 52 22.99 11.64 -9.63
CA ARG A 52 21.53 11.81 -9.47
C ARG A 52 20.83 12.01 -10.80
N TYR A 53 21.46 12.73 -11.72
CA TYR A 53 20.94 12.95 -13.06
C TYR A 53 20.84 11.63 -13.83
N GLN A 54 21.89 10.82 -13.83
CA GLN A 54 21.90 9.52 -14.52
C GLN A 54 20.83 8.58 -13.95
N LEU A 55 20.70 8.49 -12.62
CA LEU A 55 19.65 7.69 -11.99
C LEU A 55 18.25 8.17 -12.40
N LYS A 56 18.01 9.48 -12.41
CA LYS A 56 16.72 10.04 -12.83
C LYS A 56 16.44 9.79 -14.31
N ALA A 57 17.45 9.93 -15.17
CA ALA A 57 17.31 9.70 -16.60
C ALA A 57 16.95 8.24 -16.91
N ILE A 58 17.48 7.28 -16.14
CA ILE A 58 17.17 5.85 -16.29
C ILE A 58 15.79 5.52 -15.71
N VAL A 59 15.46 6.03 -14.52
CA VAL A 59 14.22 5.67 -13.80
C VAL A 59 12.98 6.42 -14.33
N ASP A 60 13.08 7.75 -14.51
CA ASP A 60 11.97 8.63 -14.91
C ASP A 60 12.03 9.05 -16.39
N GLY A 61 13.11 8.69 -17.11
CA GLY A 61 13.36 9.08 -18.51
C GLY A 61 14.16 10.38 -18.69
N LYS A 62 14.94 10.46 -19.78
CA LYS A 62 15.85 11.60 -20.09
C LYS A 62 15.14 12.96 -20.10
N LEU A 63 13.98 13.05 -20.75
CA LEU A 63 13.19 14.29 -20.83
C LEU A 63 12.75 14.81 -19.44
N SER A 64 12.54 13.91 -18.47
CA SER A 64 12.20 14.26 -17.09
C SER A 64 13.41 14.79 -16.33
N ALA A 65 14.59 14.22 -16.60
CA ALA A 65 15.85 14.66 -16.00
C ALA A 65 16.29 16.04 -16.52
N ASP A 66 16.20 16.29 -17.83
CA ASP A 66 16.66 17.53 -18.47
C ASP A 66 15.87 18.77 -18.01
N ARG A 67 14.60 18.58 -17.63
CA ARG A 67 13.72 19.67 -17.16
C ARG A 67 13.96 20.07 -15.71
N MET A 68 14.74 19.30 -14.95
CA MET A 68 14.87 19.45 -13.51
C MET A 68 16.17 20.17 -13.16
N ASP A 69 16.09 21.26 -12.40
CA ASP A 69 17.29 21.95 -11.92
C ASP A 69 18.04 21.13 -10.87
N SER A 70 19.35 21.36 -10.77
CA SER A 70 20.30 20.77 -9.83
C SER A 70 19.80 20.74 -8.38
N LYS A 71 19.14 21.81 -7.92
CA LYS A 71 18.58 21.91 -6.56
C LYS A 71 17.43 20.95 -6.33
N ASP A 72 16.56 20.77 -7.32
CA ASP A 72 15.42 19.87 -7.21
C ASP A 72 15.86 18.41 -7.39
N LEU A 73 16.85 18.14 -8.25
CA LEU A 73 17.53 16.83 -8.32
C LEU A 73 18.06 16.39 -6.94
N GLY A 74 18.61 17.33 -6.16
CA GLY A 74 19.06 17.06 -4.79
C GLY A 74 17.94 16.66 -3.82
N LYS A 75 16.70 17.11 -4.05
CA LYS A 75 15.52 16.69 -3.25
C LYS A 75 14.91 15.38 -3.74
N TRP A 76 15.09 15.07 -5.03
CA TRP A 76 14.51 13.89 -5.69
C TRP A 76 14.99 12.59 -5.05
N ILE A 77 16.32 12.42 -4.92
CA ILE A 77 16.94 11.30 -4.20
C ILE A 77 18.12 11.78 -3.34
N THR A 78 18.16 11.33 -2.09
CA THR A 78 19.24 11.63 -1.15
C THR A 78 19.93 10.34 -0.72
N ASP A 79 21.21 10.45 -0.34
CA ASP A 79 22.00 9.40 0.30
C ASP A 79 21.28 8.80 1.50
N LYS A 80 20.68 9.66 2.34
CA LYS A 80 19.89 9.22 3.49
C LYS A 80 18.72 8.32 3.09
N LYS A 81 17.92 8.72 2.09
CA LYS A 81 16.75 7.91 1.64
C LYS A 81 17.17 6.57 1.04
N LEU A 82 18.29 6.55 0.31
CA LEU A 82 18.78 5.36 -0.36
C LEU A 82 19.33 4.35 0.67
N ASN A 83 20.14 4.83 1.64
CA ASN A 83 20.62 4.01 2.74
C ASN A 83 19.49 3.54 3.68
N GLU A 84 18.56 4.42 4.08
CA GLU A 84 17.40 4.03 4.92
C GLU A 84 16.53 2.95 4.28
N TYR A 85 16.41 2.94 2.95
CA TYR A 85 15.68 1.87 2.27
C TYR A 85 16.52 0.59 2.19
N LEU A 86 17.82 0.69 1.87
CA LEU A 86 18.72 -0.45 1.87
C LEU A 86 18.82 -1.14 3.24
N ASP A 87 18.94 -0.36 4.31
CA ASP A 87 19.00 -0.86 5.69
C ASP A 87 17.72 -1.62 6.06
N ARG A 88 16.55 -1.12 5.64
CA ARG A 88 15.27 -1.82 5.84
C ARG A 88 15.22 -3.14 5.08
N VAL A 89 15.75 -3.19 3.85
CA VAL A 89 15.84 -4.43 3.06
C VAL A 89 16.78 -5.42 3.75
N ILE A 90 17.93 -4.97 4.24
CA ILE A 90 18.91 -5.81 4.95
C ILE A 90 18.33 -6.35 6.26
N GLN A 91 17.63 -5.51 7.04
CA GLN A 91 16.98 -5.93 8.29
C GLN A 91 15.87 -6.95 8.04
N LYS A 92 15.03 -6.72 7.03
CA LYS A 92 13.94 -7.64 6.66
C LYS A 92 14.45 -9.00 6.18
N HIS A 93 15.58 -9.02 5.49
CA HIS A 93 16.18 -10.24 4.92
C HIS A 93 17.51 -10.60 5.62
N SER A 94 17.59 -10.35 6.92
CA SER A 94 18.83 -10.46 7.71
C SER A 94 19.48 -11.84 7.63
N LYS A 95 18.67 -12.91 7.59
CA LYS A 95 19.10 -14.32 7.44
C LYS A 95 19.92 -14.55 6.15
N ARG A 96 19.42 -14.09 4.98
CA ARG A 96 20.12 -14.25 3.68
C ARG A 96 21.52 -13.61 3.70
N PHE A 97 21.67 -12.46 4.34
CA PHE A 97 22.98 -11.79 4.45
C PHE A 97 23.87 -12.32 5.58
N LEU A 98 23.28 -12.94 6.62
CA LEU A 98 24.02 -13.62 7.69
C LEU A 98 24.79 -14.82 7.15
N GLU A 99 24.15 -15.63 6.29
CA GLU A 99 24.78 -16.79 5.64
C GLU A 99 25.99 -16.40 4.77
N ILE A 100 25.98 -15.19 4.21
CA ILE A 100 27.06 -14.67 3.36
C ILE A 100 28.16 -13.99 4.20
N GLY A 101 27.83 -13.49 5.40
CA GLY A 101 28.75 -12.74 6.27
C GLY A 101 29.00 -11.28 5.86
N TYR A 102 28.39 -10.84 4.76
CA TYR A 102 28.55 -9.49 4.20
C TYR A 102 27.20 -8.87 3.85
N VAL A 103 27.11 -7.55 3.97
CA VAL A 103 25.94 -6.76 3.61
C VAL A 103 26.28 -5.73 2.52
N PRO A 104 25.35 -5.44 1.59
CA PRO A 104 25.52 -4.37 0.64
C PRO A 104 25.44 -3.00 1.34
N VAL A 105 26.24 -2.04 0.89
CA VAL A 105 26.24 -0.65 1.40
C VAL A 105 26.38 0.30 0.22
N ILE A 106 25.68 1.43 0.27
CA ILE A 106 25.87 2.49 -0.71
C ILE A 106 26.90 3.47 -0.19
N LYS A 107 27.93 3.71 -0.99
CA LYS A 107 28.92 4.76 -0.74
C LYS A 107 28.66 5.96 -1.64
N THR A 108 29.12 7.11 -1.16
CA THR A 108 29.07 8.37 -1.91
C THR A 108 30.42 9.08 -1.85
N ASN A 109 30.72 9.92 -2.84
CA ASN A 109 31.88 10.80 -2.78
C ASN A 109 31.69 11.91 -1.71
N GLU A 110 32.79 12.49 -1.25
CA GLU A 110 32.83 13.50 -0.17
C GLU A 110 32.22 14.86 -0.55
N THR A 111 31.82 15.04 -1.81
CA THR A 111 31.31 16.32 -2.30
C THR A 111 29.87 16.58 -1.83
N VAL A 112 29.58 17.84 -1.48
CA VAL A 112 28.27 18.29 -0.96
C VAL A 112 27.19 18.32 -2.06
N GLY A 113 27.57 18.18 -3.34
CA GLY A 113 26.66 18.16 -4.48
C GLY A 113 26.24 19.57 -4.93
N GLY A 114 26.76 20.03 -6.06
CA GLY A 114 26.46 21.34 -6.66
C GLY A 114 26.66 21.36 -8.18
N LYS A 115 26.30 22.47 -8.84
CA LYS A 115 26.45 22.67 -10.28
C LYS A 115 27.95 22.75 -10.63
N GLY A 116 28.56 21.59 -10.85
CA GLY A 116 30.00 21.41 -11.12
C GLY A 116 30.64 20.23 -10.35
N ASN A 117 30.09 19.88 -9.18
CA ASN A 117 30.55 18.75 -8.35
C ASN A 117 29.36 17.86 -8.02
N GLU A 118 29.07 16.89 -8.88
CA GLU A 118 27.94 15.98 -8.69
C GLU A 118 28.24 14.94 -7.62
N ARG A 119 27.22 14.63 -6.82
CA ARG A 119 27.31 13.55 -5.84
C ARG A 119 27.10 12.22 -6.54
N LEU A 120 28.08 11.33 -6.41
CA LEU A 120 28.12 10.02 -7.05
C LEU A 120 27.75 8.93 -6.04
N PHE A 121 27.06 7.90 -6.51
CA PHE A 121 26.61 6.74 -5.74
C PHE A 121 27.15 5.46 -6.36
N TRP A 122 27.64 4.53 -5.54
CA TRP A 122 28.00 3.19 -5.98
C TRP A 122 27.72 2.16 -4.88
N LEU A 123 27.58 0.91 -5.29
CA LEU A 123 27.34 -0.21 -4.39
C LEU A 123 28.67 -0.83 -3.97
N ASP A 124 28.81 -1.11 -2.69
CA ASP A 124 29.95 -1.81 -2.12
C ASP A 124 29.48 -2.80 -1.05
N ILE A 125 30.41 -3.56 -0.46
CA ILE A 125 30.09 -4.51 0.61
C ILE A 125 30.79 -4.12 1.92
N LYS A 126 30.14 -4.39 3.05
CA LYS A 126 30.72 -4.28 4.39
C LYS A 126 30.54 -5.61 5.12
N GLN A 127 31.54 -6.01 5.91
CA GLN A 127 31.42 -7.17 6.79
C GLN A 127 30.35 -6.92 7.85
N LYS A 128 29.49 -7.92 8.08
CA LYS A 128 28.45 -7.83 9.10
C LYS A 128 29.06 -8.18 10.45
N GLU A 129 29.08 -7.23 11.39
CA GLU A 129 29.42 -7.52 12.78
C GLU A 129 28.29 -8.37 13.38
N ASN A 130 28.64 -9.53 13.94
CA ASN A 130 27.72 -10.48 14.57
C ASN A 130 27.17 -9.93 15.89
N ASN A 131 26.38 -8.86 15.84
CA ASN A 131 25.46 -8.54 16.92
C ASN A 131 24.12 -9.20 16.58
N VAL A 132 23.90 -10.33 17.24
CA VAL A 132 22.69 -11.14 17.23
C VAL A 132 21.50 -10.24 17.54
N ILE A 133 20.71 -9.92 16.52
CA ILE A 133 19.29 -9.62 16.70
C ILE A 133 18.58 -10.84 16.14
N GLU A 134 18.48 -11.87 16.98
CA GLU A 134 17.43 -12.89 16.89
C GLU A 134 16.10 -12.13 16.95
N ASN A 135 15.57 -11.78 15.78
CA ASN A 135 14.14 -11.66 15.66
C ASN A 135 13.65 -13.04 15.23
N ASP A 136 12.97 -13.70 16.16
CA ASP A 136 12.16 -14.90 15.97
C ASP A 136 11.37 -14.82 14.65
N LEU A 137 11.97 -15.36 13.59
CA LEU A 137 11.23 -15.92 12.48
C LEU A 137 11.30 -17.42 12.72
N ASP A 138 10.40 -17.83 13.61
CA ASP A 138 10.06 -19.20 13.94
C ASP A 138 9.76 -19.96 12.65
N GLU A 139 10.54 -20.99 12.35
CA GLU A 139 10.50 -21.77 11.12
C GLU A 139 9.29 -22.72 11.03
N GLY A 140 8.30 -22.55 11.92
CA GLY A 140 7.06 -23.33 11.96
C GLY A 140 5.76 -22.52 11.75
N GLU A 141 5.80 -21.21 11.53
CA GLU A 141 4.57 -20.44 11.36
C GLU A 141 3.96 -20.65 9.95
N GLU A 142 2.70 -21.09 9.91
CA GLU A 142 1.88 -21.14 8.69
C GLU A 142 1.70 -19.72 8.12
N LEU A 143 2.56 -19.37 7.16
CA LEU A 143 2.54 -18.10 6.46
C LEU A 143 1.62 -18.15 5.25
N VAL A 144 0.77 -17.13 5.11
CA VAL A 144 -0.06 -16.93 3.92
C VAL A 144 0.53 -15.81 3.09
N ILE A 145 0.74 -16.08 1.79
CA ILE A 145 1.07 -15.05 0.80
C ILE A 145 -0.23 -14.57 0.18
N TYR A 146 -0.32 -13.26 0.03
CA TYR A 146 -1.48 -12.57 -0.48
C TYR A 146 -1.19 -11.93 -1.82
N ASP A 147 -2.21 -11.90 -2.67
CA ASP A 147 -2.18 -11.19 -3.94
C ASP A 147 -3.26 -10.10 -3.98
N ARG A 148 -2.96 -9.06 -4.77
CA ARG A 148 -3.94 -8.02 -5.11
C ARG A 148 -4.54 -8.39 -6.44
N VAL A 149 -5.85 -8.58 -6.44
CA VAL A 149 -6.61 -8.75 -7.68
C VAL A 149 -6.71 -7.38 -8.36
N ASP A 150 -6.53 -7.40 -9.68
CA ASP A 150 -6.61 -6.20 -10.51
C ASP A 150 -8.00 -5.55 -10.39
N PRO A 151 -8.10 -4.23 -10.23
CA PRO A 151 -9.38 -3.51 -10.23
C PRO A 151 -10.29 -3.82 -11.43
N ALA A 152 -9.71 -4.18 -12.59
CA ALA A 152 -10.47 -4.51 -13.81
C ALA A 152 -11.33 -5.79 -13.67
N GLU A 153 -10.95 -6.71 -12.79
CA GLU A 153 -11.71 -7.95 -12.54
C GLU A 153 -12.92 -7.72 -11.64
N ILE A 154 -13.00 -6.56 -10.97
CA ILE A 154 -14.04 -6.26 -9.98
C ILE A 154 -15.15 -5.46 -10.63
N LYS A 155 -16.39 -5.98 -10.62
CA LYS A 155 -17.54 -5.24 -11.17
C LYS A 155 -17.98 -4.15 -10.20
N ILE A 156 -17.64 -2.91 -10.54
CA ILE A 156 -18.05 -1.70 -9.82
C ILE A 156 -19.48 -1.31 -10.23
N SER A 157 -20.25 -0.77 -9.28
CA SER A 157 -21.58 -0.20 -9.54
C SER A 157 -21.54 0.90 -10.61
N TRP A 158 -22.59 1.01 -11.43
CA TRP A 158 -22.62 1.90 -12.60
C TRP A 158 -22.26 3.36 -12.28
N PHE A 159 -22.77 3.90 -11.16
CA PHE A 159 -22.49 5.26 -10.70
C PHE A 159 -21.00 5.43 -10.35
N TYR A 160 -20.44 4.48 -9.59
CA TYR A 160 -19.04 4.52 -9.19
C TYR A 160 -18.09 4.18 -10.33
N LYS A 161 -18.53 3.49 -11.38
CA LYS A 161 -17.76 3.26 -12.60
C LYS A 161 -17.39 4.56 -13.33
N LEU A 162 -18.26 5.59 -13.25
CA LEU A 162 -17.96 6.92 -13.81
C LEU A 162 -16.84 7.63 -13.04
N ILE A 163 -16.79 7.39 -11.73
CA ILE A 163 -15.82 8.00 -10.80
C ILE A 163 -14.49 7.24 -10.86
N PHE A 164 -14.54 5.91 -10.76
CA PHE A 164 -13.42 4.95 -10.75
C PHE A 164 -13.25 4.29 -12.13
N ARG A 165 -12.96 5.09 -13.16
CA ARG A 165 -12.92 4.64 -14.56
C ARG A 165 -11.93 3.49 -14.81
N ASP A 166 -10.79 3.52 -14.12
CA ASP A 166 -9.73 2.50 -14.17
C ASP A 166 -9.65 1.72 -12.85
N GLY A 167 -10.72 1.73 -12.05
CA GLY A 167 -10.72 1.21 -10.68
C GLY A 167 -9.93 2.05 -9.67
N GLU A 168 -9.31 3.15 -10.11
CA GLU A 168 -8.52 4.07 -9.29
C GLU A 168 -8.98 5.52 -9.44
N ILE A 169 -8.85 6.30 -8.36
CA ILE A 169 -9.05 7.75 -8.35
C ILE A 169 -7.90 8.47 -7.66
N LYS A 170 -7.48 9.61 -8.22
CA LYS A 170 -6.60 10.56 -7.53
C LYS A 170 -7.47 11.46 -6.65
N ASN A 171 -7.21 11.49 -5.34
CA ASN A 171 -8.10 12.18 -4.39
C ASN A 171 -8.21 13.69 -4.64
N LYS A 172 -7.14 14.32 -5.14
CA LYS A 172 -7.12 15.75 -5.51
C LYS A 172 -7.64 16.06 -6.92
N SER A 173 -8.02 15.04 -7.70
CA SER A 173 -8.58 15.26 -9.04
C SER A 173 -10.03 15.74 -8.95
N ILE A 174 -10.57 16.27 -10.06
CA ILE A 174 -11.98 16.63 -10.17
C ILE A 174 -12.88 15.44 -9.79
N ARG A 175 -12.53 14.21 -10.21
CA ARG A 175 -13.28 13.00 -9.86
C ARG A 175 -13.23 12.70 -8.36
N GLY A 176 -12.07 12.90 -7.72
CA GLY A 176 -11.92 12.77 -6.27
C GLY A 176 -12.73 13.83 -5.52
N LEU A 177 -12.78 15.05 -6.02
CA LEU A 177 -13.58 16.13 -5.45
C LEU A 177 -15.09 15.88 -5.62
N VAL A 178 -15.51 15.32 -6.76
CA VAL A 178 -16.90 14.85 -6.97
C VAL A 178 -17.24 13.72 -5.99
N MET A 179 -16.35 12.74 -5.79
CA MET A 179 -16.56 11.66 -4.82
C MET A 179 -16.70 12.19 -3.40
N LEU A 180 -15.86 13.16 -3.03
CA LEU A 180 -15.94 13.85 -1.75
C LEU A 180 -17.26 14.64 -1.62
N ALA A 181 -17.67 15.35 -2.67
CA ALA A 181 -18.95 16.07 -2.71
C ALA A 181 -20.16 15.12 -2.61
N VAL A 182 -20.09 13.91 -3.18
CA VAL A 182 -21.13 12.89 -3.03
C VAL A 182 -21.20 12.41 -1.58
N ILE A 183 -20.06 12.14 -0.94
CA ILE A 183 -20.02 11.69 0.46
C ILE A 183 -20.57 12.77 1.40
N PHE A 184 -20.02 13.98 1.37
CA PHE A 184 -20.48 15.07 2.22
C PHE A 184 -21.90 15.54 1.86
N GLY A 185 -22.22 15.58 0.57
CA GLY A 185 -23.55 15.91 0.08
C GLY A 185 -24.61 14.91 0.54
N SER A 186 -24.29 13.62 0.58
CA SER A 186 -25.20 12.61 1.13
C SER A 186 -25.43 12.79 2.63
N PHE A 187 -24.40 13.16 3.40
CA PHE A 187 -24.53 13.44 4.83
C PHE A 187 -25.40 14.67 5.09
N ILE A 188 -25.11 15.77 4.39
CA ILE A 188 -25.87 17.02 4.49
C ILE A 188 -27.31 16.81 4.01
N GLY A 189 -27.49 16.12 2.89
CA GLY A 189 -28.80 15.77 2.34
C GLY A 189 -29.62 14.94 3.32
N TRP A 190 -29.00 13.98 4.00
CA TRP A 190 -29.65 13.19 5.05
C TRP A 190 -30.06 14.04 6.25
N ALA A 191 -29.19 14.95 6.71
CA ALA A 191 -29.52 15.88 7.79
C ALA A 191 -30.69 16.80 7.42
N LEU A 192 -30.69 17.36 6.20
CA LEU A 192 -31.80 18.17 5.67
C LEU A 192 -33.09 17.37 5.55
N TYR A 193 -33.00 16.10 5.16
CA TYR A 193 -34.15 15.20 5.12
C TYR A 193 -34.74 14.99 6.52
N ILE A 194 -33.91 14.74 7.54
CA ILE A 194 -34.38 14.63 8.94
C ILE A 194 -35.02 15.94 9.41
N CYS A 195 -34.43 17.09 9.10
CA CYS A 195 -35.00 18.39 9.45
C CYS A 195 -36.36 18.63 8.79
N THR A 196 -36.49 18.36 7.50
CA THR A 196 -37.76 18.53 6.78
C THR A 196 -38.82 17.54 7.25
N PHE A 197 -38.44 16.28 7.49
CA PHE A 197 -39.31 15.26 8.07
C PHE A 197 -39.84 15.69 9.46
N SER A 198 -38.96 16.24 10.31
CA SER A 198 -39.34 16.75 11.62
C SER A 198 -40.31 17.94 11.53
N LEU A 199 -40.08 18.88 10.60
CA LEU A 199 -40.97 20.01 10.37
C LEU A 199 -42.36 19.59 9.87
N VAL A 200 -42.44 18.53 9.06
CA VAL A 200 -43.72 17.99 8.60
C VAL A 200 -44.50 17.37 9.75
N LEU A 201 -43.84 16.63 10.64
CA LEU A 201 -44.47 15.99 11.81
C LEU A 201 -44.94 16.99 12.88
N VAL A 202 -44.24 18.12 13.04
CA VAL A 202 -44.55 19.13 14.08
C VAL A 202 -45.61 20.14 13.59
N ARG A 203 -46.26 19.91 12.43
CA ARG A 203 -47.32 20.80 11.96
C ARG A 203 -48.44 20.90 12.99
N ALA A 204 -48.64 22.14 13.48
CA ALA A 204 -49.61 22.45 14.52
C ALA A 204 -51.01 21.94 14.14
N GLY A 205 -51.60 21.12 15.02
CA GLY A 205 -52.95 20.59 14.86
C GLY A 205 -53.06 19.15 14.34
N GLN A 206 -51.95 18.46 14.06
CA GLN A 206 -51.98 17.03 13.73
C GLN A 206 -51.89 16.15 14.98
N ASN A 207 -52.77 15.15 15.08
CA ASN A 207 -52.68 14.10 16.08
C ASN A 207 -51.59 13.10 15.64
N PHE A 208 -50.65 12.79 16.53
CA PHE A 208 -49.64 11.75 16.29
C PHE A 208 -50.33 10.41 16.06
N THR A 209 -50.17 9.85 14.85
CA THR A 209 -50.73 8.55 14.50
C THR A 209 -49.73 7.42 14.78
N SER A 210 -50.21 6.19 14.92
CA SER A 210 -49.33 5.01 15.04
C SER A 210 -48.45 4.81 13.79
N PHE A 211 -48.89 5.30 12.63
CA PHE A 211 -48.11 5.27 11.40
C PHE A 211 -46.91 6.24 11.47
N ASP A 212 -47.06 7.41 12.08
CA ASP A 212 -45.96 8.35 12.29
C ASP A 212 -44.86 7.76 13.18
N LEU A 213 -45.26 7.03 14.24
CA LEU A 213 -44.32 6.30 15.10
C LEU A 213 -43.56 5.21 14.33
N PHE A 214 -44.25 4.47 13.45
CA PHE A 214 -43.61 3.49 12.58
C PHE A 214 -42.60 4.15 11.62
N LEU A 215 -42.97 5.27 10.99
CA LEU A 215 -42.06 6.01 10.11
C LEU A 215 -40.83 6.54 10.85
N ILE A 216 -41.00 7.07 12.08
CA ILE A 216 -39.88 7.49 12.93
C ILE A 216 -38.96 6.30 13.24
N PHE A 217 -39.52 5.14 13.59
CA PHE A 217 -38.73 3.94 13.84
C PHE A 217 -37.93 3.51 12.60
N CYS A 218 -38.56 3.50 11.42
CA CYS A 218 -37.89 3.23 10.16
C CYS A 218 -36.78 4.25 9.86
N LEU A 219 -37.02 5.53 10.13
CA LEU A 219 -36.03 6.60 9.93
C LEU A 219 -34.81 6.41 10.83
N ILE A 220 -35.02 6.10 12.11
CA ILE A 220 -33.94 5.84 13.07
C ILE A 220 -33.16 4.59 12.65
N GLY A 221 -33.87 3.51 12.32
CA GLY A 221 -33.25 2.25 11.86
C GLY A 221 -32.41 2.47 10.61
N PHE A 222 -32.95 3.15 9.60
CA PHE A 222 -32.21 3.45 8.37
C PHE A 222 -31.02 4.37 8.64
N SER A 223 -31.17 5.40 9.48
CA SER A 223 -30.06 6.29 9.88
C SER A 223 -28.93 5.51 10.54
N TYR A 224 -29.25 4.61 11.45
CA TYR A 224 -28.27 3.76 12.13
C TYR A 224 -27.54 2.83 11.15
N LEU A 225 -28.28 2.16 10.26
CA LEU A 225 -27.70 1.26 9.26
C LEU A 225 -26.80 2.02 8.28
N SER A 226 -27.23 3.19 7.82
CA SER A 226 -26.44 4.06 6.94
C SER A 226 -25.15 4.55 7.62
N LEU A 227 -25.26 4.97 8.88
CA LEU A 227 -24.09 5.36 9.68
C LEU A 227 -23.08 4.20 9.82
N LYS A 228 -23.57 3.02 10.20
CA LYS A 228 -22.75 1.84 10.48
C LYS A 228 -22.08 1.27 9.24
N TYR A 229 -22.81 1.10 8.14
CA TYR A 229 -22.32 0.35 6.97
C TYR A 229 -21.81 1.25 5.84
N TRP A 230 -22.04 2.56 5.90
CA TRP A 230 -21.63 3.48 4.84
C TRP A 230 -20.70 4.58 5.34
N PHE A 231 -21.16 5.40 6.30
CA PHE A 231 -20.38 6.56 6.76
C PHE A 231 -19.15 6.18 7.58
N ILE A 232 -19.28 5.28 8.58
CA ILE A 232 -18.16 4.88 9.43
C ILE A 232 -17.01 4.24 8.61
N PRO A 233 -17.27 3.25 7.71
CA PRO A 233 -16.22 2.67 6.89
C PRO A 233 -15.49 3.73 6.05
N ILE A 234 -16.23 4.62 5.38
CA ILE A 234 -15.66 5.67 4.53
C ILE A 234 -14.85 6.68 5.35
N TRP A 235 -15.35 7.07 6.53
CA TRP A 235 -14.64 8.00 7.42
C TRP A 235 -13.33 7.43 7.95
N ASN A 236 -13.29 6.12 8.19
CA ASN A 236 -12.09 5.42 8.67
C ASN A 236 -11.07 5.14 7.55
N LEU A 237 -11.45 5.30 6.26
CA LEU A 237 -10.58 5.01 5.12
C LEU A 237 -9.22 5.74 5.15
N PRO A 238 -9.12 7.04 5.48
CA PRO A 238 -7.84 7.74 5.49
C PRO A 238 -6.85 7.21 6.53
N GLU A 239 -7.37 6.73 7.67
CA GLU A 239 -6.61 6.23 8.81
C GLU A 239 -6.25 4.74 8.63
N HIS A 240 -7.25 3.89 8.43
CA HIS A 240 -7.04 2.44 8.26
C HIS A 240 -6.41 2.08 6.92
N ARG A 241 -6.50 2.98 5.93
CA ARG A 241 -5.97 2.86 4.56
C ARG A 241 -6.55 1.74 3.72
N VAL A 242 -7.05 0.67 4.33
CA VAL A 242 -7.78 -0.41 3.68
C VAL A 242 -9.06 -0.60 4.48
N ILE A 243 -10.18 -0.70 3.77
CA ILE A 243 -11.49 -1.02 4.34
C ILE A 243 -12.22 -2.00 3.41
N LYS A 244 -13.26 -2.66 3.91
CA LYS A 244 -14.24 -3.33 3.04
C LYS A 244 -15.03 -2.28 2.26
N ALA A 245 -15.23 -2.51 0.97
CA ALA A 245 -16.05 -1.63 0.15
C ALA A 245 -17.52 -1.70 0.62
N PRO A 246 -18.19 -0.57 0.88
CA PRO A 246 -19.64 -0.57 1.12
C PRO A 246 -20.38 -1.14 -0.10
N MET A 247 -21.51 -1.82 0.13
CA MET A 247 -22.25 -2.51 -0.94
C MET A 247 -22.66 -1.59 -2.10
N THR A 248 -22.79 -0.28 -1.87
CA THR A 248 -23.11 0.69 -2.92
C THR A 248 -22.01 0.82 -3.98
N PHE A 249 -20.75 0.52 -3.64
CA PHE A 249 -19.60 0.65 -4.55
C PHE A 249 -19.48 -0.51 -5.54
N ILE A 250 -19.93 -1.70 -5.14
CA ILE A 250 -19.82 -2.93 -5.94
C ILE A 250 -21.13 -3.22 -6.68
N ALA A 251 -21.07 -3.98 -7.77
CA ALA A 251 -22.27 -4.48 -8.42
C ALA A 251 -22.97 -5.53 -7.55
N LEU A 252 -24.30 -5.67 -7.67
CA LEU A 252 -25.10 -6.58 -6.84
C LEU A 252 -24.71 -8.07 -6.93
N HIS A 253 -24.03 -8.47 -8.02
CA HIS A 253 -23.54 -9.83 -8.25
C HIS A 253 -22.11 -10.05 -7.73
N GLU A 254 -21.42 -9.01 -7.26
CA GLU A 254 -20.07 -9.11 -6.75
C GLU A 254 -20.09 -9.40 -5.25
N ASP A 255 -19.43 -10.46 -4.79
CA ASP A 255 -19.53 -10.90 -3.38
C ASP A 255 -18.86 -9.94 -2.40
N HIS A 256 -17.68 -9.43 -2.75
CA HIS A 256 -16.90 -8.54 -1.88
C HIS A 256 -15.79 -7.81 -2.63
N ALA A 257 -15.56 -6.55 -2.31
CA ALA A 257 -14.36 -5.81 -2.69
C ALA A 257 -13.82 -5.04 -1.49
N ASP A 258 -12.60 -4.55 -1.66
CA ASP A 258 -11.87 -3.76 -0.68
C ASP A 258 -11.52 -2.40 -1.31
N ILE A 259 -11.44 -1.37 -0.50
CA ILE A 259 -10.97 -0.05 -0.93
C ILE A 259 -9.63 0.20 -0.27
N GLU A 260 -8.62 0.50 -1.08
CA GLU A 260 -7.27 0.81 -0.62
C GLU A 260 -6.88 2.25 -0.97
N MET A 261 -6.41 2.99 0.03
CA MET A 261 -5.73 4.26 -0.11
C MET A 261 -4.22 4.09 -0.01
N TYR A 262 -3.51 4.53 -1.05
CA TYR A 262 -2.05 4.53 -1.10
C TYR A 262 -1.51 5.83 -1.70
N ARG A 263 -0.18 5.96 -1.69
CA ARG A 263 0.51 7.11 -2.27
C ARG A 263 1.35 6.64 -3.45
N ASP A 264 1.24 7.35 -4.56
CA ASP A 264 2.07 7.12 -5.74
C ASP A 264 3.51 7.60 -5.55
N LYS A 265 4.40 7.28 -6.51
CA LYS A 265 5.77 7.80 -6.64
C LYS A 265 5.82 9.33 -6.61
N ASP A 266 4.76 9.98 -7.09
CA ASP A 266 4.61 11.45 -7.09
C ASP A 266 3.97 12.01 -5.83
N ARG A 267 3.80 11.18 -4.78
CA ARG A 267 3.16 11.54 -3.50
C ARG A 267 1.70 11.99 -3.62
N ASN A 268 1.06 11.74 -4.76
CA ASN A 268 -0.38 11.86 -4.90
C ASN A 268 -1.07 10.80 -4.06
N GLN A 269 -2.16 11.15 -3.38
CA GLN A 269 -3.01 10.15 -2.73
C GLN A 269 -3.98 9.58 -3.75
N LEU A 270 -3.95 8.26 -3.89
CA LEU A 270 -4.88 7.52 -4.71
C LEU A 270 -5.74 6.62 -3.84
N THR A 271 -6.95 6.40 -4.30
CA THR A 271 -7.90 5.44 -3.76
C THR A 271 -8.26 4.47 -4.87
N ARG A 272 -8.09 3.17 -4.64
CA ARG A 272 -8.43 2.12 -5.60
C ARG A 272 -9.38 1.10 -5.00
N ILE A 273 -10.17 0.49 -5.87
CA ILE A 273 -10.97 -0.68 -5.52
C ILE A 273 -10.14 -1.91 -5.90
N THR A 274 -9.87 -2.76 -4.93
CA THR A 274 -9.09 -3.99 -5.14
C THR A 274 -9.73 -5.13 -4.37
N ARG A 275 -9.23 -6.35 -4.58
CA ARG A 275 -9.58 -7.48 -3.75
C ARG A 275 -8.30 -8.14 -3.31
N PHE A 276 -8.23 -8.33 -2.01
CA PHE A 276 -7.16 -9.02 -1.35
C PHE A 276 -7.51 -10.51 -1.31
N LYS A 277 -6.73 -11.36 -2.01
CA LYS A 277 -6.86 -12.84 -2.01
C LYS A 277 -5.58 -13.51 -1.52
N GLY A 278 -5.66 -14.79 -1.21
CA GLY A 278 -4.56 -15.64 -0.78
C GLY A 278 -5.05 -17.08 -0.62
N VAL A 279 -4.13 -18.02 -0.47
CA VAL A 279 -4.46 -19.45 -0.35
C VAL A 279 -4.17 -19.93 1.06
N CYS A 280 -5.11 -20.63 1.68
CA CYS A 280 -4.94 -21.17 3.03
C CYS A 280 -3.93 -22.32 3.03
N PRO A 281 -2.88 -22.31 3.87
CA PRO A 281 -1.91 -23.40 3.96
C PRO A 281 -2.48 -24.69 4.56
N VAL A 282 -3.59 -24.60 5.31
CA VAL A 282 -4.20 -25.76 5.98
C VAL A 282 -5.13 -26.54 5.06
N CYS A 283 -6.01 -25.84 4.34
CA CYS A 283 -7.07 -26.48 3.54
C CYS A 283 -7.09 -26.04 2.07
N SER A 284 -6.13 -25.23 1.63
CA SER A 284 -5.99 -24.75 0.26
C SER A 284 -7.16 -23.92 -0.28
N ALA A 285 -8.14 -23.57 0.55
CA ALA A 285 -9.24 -22.70 0.18
C ALA A 285 -8.85 -21.21 0.18
N ASP A 286 -9.66 -20.39 -0.47
CA ASP A 286 -9.46 -18.95 -0.57
C ASP A 286 -9.47 -18.28 0.82
N VAL A 287 -8.55 -17.33 1.00
CA VAL A 287 -8.44 -16.48 2.19
C VAL A 287 -8.78 -15.05 1.82
N VAL A 288 -9.89 -14.57 2.38
CA VAL A 288 -10.48 -13.26 2.07
C VAL A 288 -10.35 -12.29 3.24
N LEU A 289 -10.34 -11.00 2.94
CA LEU A 289 -10.29 -9.95 3.95
C LEU A 289 -11.67 -9.78 4.62
N ARG A 290 -11.70 -9.75 5.95
CA ARG A 290 -12.89 -9.59 6.80
C ARG A 290 -12.59 -8.64 7.95
N GLU A 291 -13.65 -8.14 8.58
CA GLU A 291 -13.54 -7.34 9.80
C GLU A 291 -12.96 -8.17 10.96
N GLY A 292 -12.06 -7.55 11.71
CA GLY A 292 -11.56 -8.09 12.96
C GLY A 292 -12.67 -8.22 14.00
N ARG A 293 -12.61 -9.27 14.82
CA ARG A 293 -13.46 -9.37 16.00
C ARG A 293 -12.93 -8.48 17.14
N PRO A 294 -13.74 -8.19 18.18
CA PRO A 294 -13.31 -7.35 19.30
C PRO A 294 -12.08 -7.87 20.08
N ASP A 295 -11.81 -9.17 20.05
CA ASP A 295 -10.60 -9.81 20.62
C ASP A 295 -9.33 -9.52 19.80
N GLN A 296 -9.49 -9.07 18.55
CA GLN A 296 -8.42 -8.83 17.61
C GLN A 296 -8.07 -7.34 17.61
N LYS A 297 -6.80 -7.01 17.88
CA LYS A 297 -6.31 -5.61 17.94
C LYS A 297 -6.36 -4.89 16.58
N VAL A 298 -6.43 -5.64 15.48
CA VAL A 298 -6.39 -5.11 14.12
C VAL A 298 -7.80 -5.00 13.53
N PRO A 299 -8.13 -3.91 12.82
CA PRO A 299 -9.48 -3.70 12.29
C PRO A 299 -9.85 -4.68 11.18
N LEU A 300 -8.86 -5.22 10.48
CA LEU A 300 -9.04 -6.17 9.40
C LEU A 300 -8.14 -7.39 9.60
N VAL A 301 -8.72 -8.56 9.38
CA VAL A 301 -8.04 -9.85 9.40
C VAL A 301 -8.38 -10.63 8.14
N ARG A 302 -7.58 -11.66 7.89
CA ARG A 302 -7.77 -12.58 6.78
C ARG A 302 -8.39 -13.86 7.31
N ARG A 303 -9.42 -14.35 6.63
CA ARG A 303 -10.13 -15.57 7.04
C ARG A 303 -10.29 -16.50 5.85
N CYS A 304 -10.04 -17.77 6.09
CA CYS A 304 -10.39 -18.82 5.14
C CYS A 304 -11.91 -18.84 4.92
N VAL A 305 -12.33 -19.10 3.68
CA VAL A 305 -13.75 -19.24 3.33
C VAL A 305 -14.35 -20.53 3.92
N GLU A 306 -13.61 -21.64 3.89
CA GLU A 306 -14.07 -22.95 4.39
C GLU A 306 -14.09 -23.03 5.93
N SER A 307 -13.08 -22.46 6.59
CA SER A 307 -12.98 -22.46 8.05
C SER A 307 -12.72 -21.06 8.60
N PRO A 308 -13.72 -20.16 8.57
CA PRO A 308 -13.53 -18.74 8.90
C PRO A 308 -13.28 -18.48 10.39
N PHE A 309 -13.57 -19.46 11.26
CA PHE A 309 -13.40 -19.32 12.70
C PHE A 309 -12.09 -19.90 13.22
N ALA A 310 -11.52 -20.89 12.53
CA ALA A 310 -10.30 -21.56 12.96
C ALA A 310 -9.08 -21.22 12.09
N HIS A 311 -9.26 -20.78 10.84
CA HIS A 311 -8.13 -20.38 9.98
C HIS A 311 -8.14 -18.86 9.84
N VAL A 312 -7.54 -18.19 10.81
CA VAL A 312 -7.46 -16.72 10.84
C VAL A 312 -6.01 -16.30 10.71
N TYR A 313 -5.76 -15.32 9.84
CA TYR A 313 -4.43 -14.83 9.54
C TYR A 313 -4.35 -13.31 9.69
N SER A 314 -3.18 -12.82 10.08
CA SER A 314 -2.88 -11.39 10.10
C SER A 314 -2.79 -10.83 8.68
N PHE A 315 -3.00 -9.53 8.55
CA PHE A 315 -2.97 -8.87 7.25
C PHE A 315 -1.99 -7.69 7.27
N ASP A 316 -0.92 -7.82 6.49
CA ASP A 316 -0.04 -6.70 6.16
C ASP A 316 -0.20 -6.38 4.66
N ARG A 317 -0.72 -5.18 4.39
CA ARG A 317 -0.95 -4.70 3.01
C ARG A 317 0.33 -4.34 2.25
N VAL A 318 1.44 -4.09 2.94
CA VAL A 318 2.73 -3.72 2.33
C VAL A 318 3.51 -4.99 2.01
N ILE A 319 3.63 -5.87 3.00
CA ILE A 319 4.38 -7.12 2.86
C ILE A 319 3.60 -8.14 2.05
N MET A 320 2.27 -8.04 2.01
CA MET A 320 1.38 -9.01 1.37
C MET A 320 1.59 -10.42 1.93
N LYS A 321 1.93 -10.51 3.22
CA LYS A 321 2.05 -11.76 3.96
C LYS A 321 1.29 -11.67 5.27
N GLY A 322 0.86 -12.82 5.78
CA GLY A 322 0.15 -12.95 7.04
C GLY A 322 0.61 -14.16 7.82
N LYS A 323 0.62 -14.02 9.14
CA LYS A 323 0.88 -15.10 10.10
C LYS A 323 -0.45 -15.62 10.62
N LYS A 324 -0.53 -16.90 10.96
CA LYS A 324 -1.70 -17.46 11.64
C LYS A 324 -1.91 -16.80 13.01
N LEU A 325 -3.15 -16.44 13.31
CA LEU A 325 -3.58 -15.83 14.57
C LEU A 325 -4.38 -16.81 15.43
N SER A 326 -5.10 -17.73 14.80
CA SER A 326 -5.88 -18.79 15.43
C SER A 326 -5.94 -20.01 14.53
#